data_AF-A0A953QHV6-F1
#
_entry.id   AF-A0A953QHV6-F1
#
_cell.length_a   1.000
_cell.length_b   1.000
_cell.length_c   1.000
_cell.angle_alpha   90.00
_cell.angle_beta   90.00
_cell.angle_gamma   90.00
#
_symmetry.space_group_name_H-M   'P 1'
#
loop_
_entity.id
_entity.type
_entity.pdbx_description
1 polymer ?
#
loop_
_entity_poly.entity_id
_entity_poly.type
_entity_poly.pdbx_seq_one_letter_code
_entity_poly.pdbx_strand_id
1 'polypeptide(L)'
;MTGLLVAAASFAYSQDRDHDRERGHDWERARQVVDRTMDDLRHVERRDAFAGDDRERYDHALRSLADVDRSLADSRFDRGKLDEAIEHVDHVTRSRILDPRERDRVMDDLRDLRRMREEWH
;
A
#
# COMPACT_ATOMS: atom_id res chain seq x y z
N MET A 1 -40.52 19.22 -44.42
CA MET A 1 -40.57 19.07 -42.94
C MET A 1 -39.35 18.29 -42.55
N THR A 2 -38.32 18.99 -42.07
CA THR A 2 -36.97 18.47 -41.85
C THR A 2 -36.62 18.75 -40.40
N GLY A 3 -36.04 17.77 -39.71
CA GLY A 3 -35.36 18.00 -38.43
C GLY A 3 -35.59 16.91 -37.39
N LEU A 4 -35.10 15.70 -37.66
CA LEU A 4 -34.75 14.76 -36.59
C LEU A 4 -33.41 15.23 -36.01
N LEU A 5 -33.40 15.79 -34.80
CA LEU A 5 -32.16 16.08 -34.07
C LEU A 5 -31.99 15.01 -33.00
N VAL A 6 -30.98 14.17 -33.22
CA VAL A 6 -30.56 13.07 -32.36
C VAL A 6 -29.96 13.65 -31.08
N ALA A 7 -30.59 13.38 -29.94
CA ALA A 7 -29.99 13.57 -28.63
C ALA A 7 -28.98 12.44 -28.37
N ALA A 8 -27.70 12.67 -28.67
CA ALA A 8 -26.61 11.73 -28.37
C ALA A 8 -25.41 12.44 -27.71
N ALA A 9 -25.67 13.30 -26.73
CA ALA A 9 -24.60 13.99 -25.98
C ALA A 9 -24.36 13.44 -24.56
N SER A 10 -25.20 12.53 -24.05
CA SER A 10 -25.17 12.16 -22.63
C SER A 10 -24.30 10.93 -22.28
N PHE A 11 -23.91 10.10 -23.24
CA PHE A 11 -23.18 8.85 -22.94
C PHE A 11 -21.66 9.04 -22.76
N ALA A 12 -21.03 9.99 -23.46
CA ALA A 12 -19.58 10.17 -23.38
C ALA A 12 -19.12 10.86 -22.08
N TYR A 13 -19.92 11.77 -21.52
CA TYR A 13 -19.56 12.52 -20.30
C TYR A 13 -19.73 11.72 -19.00
N SER A 14 -20.44 10.58 -19.05
CA SER A 14 -20.65 9.74 -17.86
C SER A 14 -19.49 8.75 -17.66
N GLN A 15 -18.87 8.30 -18.75
CA GLN A 15 -17.87 7.23 -18.71
C GLN A 15 -16.52 7.68 -18.12
N ASP A 16 -16.12 8.95 -18.29
CA ASP A 16 -14.86 9.46 -17.74
C ASP A 16 -14.89 9.59 -16.20
N ARG A 17 -16.02 10.01 -15.62
CA ARG A 17 -16.13 10.20 -14.16
C ARG A 17 -16.08 8.91 -13.37
N ASP A 18 -16.56 7.81 -13.96
CA ASP A 18 -16.58 6.52 -13.29
C ASP A 18 -15.16 5.92 -13.20
N HIS A 19 -14.35 6.07 -14.26
CA HIS A 19 -12.95 5.62 -14.26
C HIS A 19 -12.06 6.41 -13.29
N ASP A 20 -12.24 7.73 -13.23
CA ASP A 20 -11.47 8.56 -12.29
C ASP A 20 -11.79 8.22 -10.83
N ARG A 21 -13.05 7.85 -10.56
CA ARG A 21 -13.49 7.42 -9.23
C ARG A 21 -12.93 6.06 -8.85
N GLU A 22 -12.95 5.11 -9.78
CA GLU A 22 -12.39 3.77 -9.59
C GLU A 22 -10.88 3.84 -9.30
N ARG A 23 -10.11 4.62 -10.09
CA ARG A 23 -8.69 4.87 -9.81
C ARG A 23 -8.47 5.51 -8.45
N GLY A 24 -9.30 6.47 -8.06
CA GLY A 24 -9.24 7.10 -6.73
C GLY A 24 -9.35 6.07 -5.60
N HIS A 25 -10.28 5.11 -5.74
CA HIS A 25 -10.45 4.03 -4.78
C HIS A 25 -9.25 3.07 -4.72
N ASP A 26 -8.58 2.80 -5.83
CA ASP A 26 -7.37 1.96 -5.86
C ASP A 26 -6.21 2.61 -5.08
N TRP A 27 -6.00 3.92 -5.27
CA TRP A 27 -4.98 4.66 -4.52
C TRP A 27 -5.28 4.69 -3.02
N GLU A 28 -6.54 4.95 -2.63
CA GLU A 28 -6.96 4.92 -1.22
C GLU A 28 -6.73 3.55 -0.59
N ARG A 29 -7.08 2.47 -1.30
CA ARG A 29 -6.88 1.10 -0.84
C ARG A 29 -5.39 0.79 -0.67
N ALA A 30 -4.55 1.15 -1.64
CA ALA A 30 -3.11 0.93 -1.56
C ALA A 30 -2.48 1.67 -0.38
N ARG A 31 -2.84 2.95 -0.19
CA ARG A 31 -2.36 3.73 0.96
C ARG A 31 -2.80 3.14 2.29
N GLN A 32 -4.05 2.66 2.38
CA GLN A 32 -4.54 2.00 3.59
C GLN A 32 -3.73 0.74 3.95
N VAL A 33 -3.31 -0.07 2.97
CA VAL A 33 -2.46 -1.25 3.22
C VAL A 33 -1.09 -0.82 3.75
N VAL A 34 -0.48 0.20 3.12
CA VAL A 34 0.84 0.72 3.52
C VAL A 34 0.78 1.35 4.93
N ASP A 35 -0.22 2.18 5.20
CA ASP A 35 -0.42 2.84 6.49
C ASP A 35 -0.64 1.82 7.62
N ARG A 36 -1.52 0.83 7.40
CA ARG A 36 -1.77 -0.24 8.37
C ARG A 36 -0.49 -1.01 8.69
N THR A 37 0.30 -1.35 7.67
CA THR A 37 1.58 -2.04 7.86
C THR A 37 2.56 -1.20 8.69
N MET A 38 2.68 0.10 8.39
CA MET A 38 3.54 1.01 9.17
C MET A 38 3.09 1.10 10.63
N ASP A 39 1.79 1.15 10.89
CA ASP A 39 1.26 1.24 12.25
C ASP A 39 1.49 -0.03 13.06
N ASP A 40 1.32 -1.20 12.45
CA ASP A 40 1.60 -2.49 13.09
C ASP A 40 3.10 -2.64 13.40
N LEU A 41 3.99 -2.19 12.50
CA LEU A 41 5.43 -2.16 12.77
C LEU A 41 5.82 -1.19 13.90
N ARG A 42 5.25 0.02 13.91
CA ARG A 42 5.46 1.02 14.98
C ARG A 42 4.89 0.61 16.32
N HIS A 43 3.94 -0.33 16.35
CA HIS A 43 3.43 -0.87 17.61
C HIS A 43 4.53 -1.71 18.30
N VAL A 44 5.30 -2.47 17.54
CA VAL A 44 6.35 -3.35 18.06
C VAL A 44 7.60 -2.57 18.50
N GLU A 45 7.94 -1.49 17.79
CA GLU A 45 9.12 -0.64 18.08
C GLU A 45 9.11 -0.05 19.51
N ARG A 46 7.94 0.14 20.11
CA ARG A 46 7.80 0.81 21.43
C ARG A 46 8.24 -0.03 22.63
N ARG A 47 8.81 -1.23 22.40
CA ARG A 47 9.25 -2.14 23.47
C ARG A 47 10.68 -1.80 23.92
N ASP A 48 10.93 -1.86 25.22
CA ASP A 48 12.25 -1.54 25.82
C ASP A 48 13.41 -2.44 25.32
N ALA A 49 13.10 -3.63 24.80
CA ALA A 49 14.07 -4.59 24.27
C ALA A 49 14.47 -4.32 22.80
N PHE A 50 14.00 -3.23 22.19
CA PHE A 50 14.21 -2.92 20.78
C PHE A 50 15.59 -2.30 20.52
N ALA A 51 16.56 -3.13 20.15
CA ALA A 51 17.94 -2.70 19.93
C ALA A 51 18.67 -3.51 18.85
N GLY A 52 19.80 -2.98 18.39
CA GLY A 52 20.69 -3.66 17.44
C GLY A 52 20.05 -3.92 16.09
N ASP A 53 20.36 -5.08 15.50
CA ASP A 53 19.91 -5.46 14.16
C ASP A 53 18.38 -5.47 13.99
N ASP A 54 17.63 -5.77 15.06
CA ASP A 54 16.17 -5.75 14.98
C ASP A 54 15.64 -4.32 14.78
N ARG A 55 16.26 -3.33 15.43
CA ARG A 55 15.92 -1.93 15.20
C ARG A 55 16.19 -1.52 13.75
N GLU A 56 17.36 -1.89 13.24
CA GLU A 56 17.73 -1.57 11.87
C GLU A 56 16.77 -2.18 10.85
N ARG A 57 16.34 -3.44 11.04
CA ARG A 57 15.35 -4.10 10.17
C ARG A 57 14.04 -3.33 10.09
N TYR A 58 13.54 -2.84 11.23
CA TYR A 58 12.29 -2.07 11.27
C TYR A 58 12.47 -0.68 10.70
N ASP A 59 13.57 0.00 10.99
CA ASP A 59 13.87 1.33 10.44
C ASP A 59 13.90 1.27 8.90
N HIS A 60 14.53 0.24 8.32
CA HIS A 60 14.53 0.02 6.87
C HIS A 60 13.14 -0.28 6.33
N ALA A 61 12.37 -1.14 6.99
CA ALA A 61 11.00 -1.45 6.57
C ALA A 61 10.08 -0.22 6.61
N LEU A 62 10.10 0.53 7.71
CA LEU A 62 9.32 1.75 7.88
C LEU A 62 9.71 2.83 6.87
N ARG A 63 11.01 2.96 6.58
CA ARG A 63 11.51 3.91 5.59
C ARG A 63 11.04 3.55 4.17
N SER A 64 11.19 2.29 3.76
CA SER A 64 10.75 1.87 2.43
C SER A 64 9.23 1.99 2.27
N LEU A 65 8.44 1.65 3.30
CA LEU A 65 6.99 1.86 3.30
C LEU A 65 6.61 3.34 3.18
N ALA A 66 7.32 4.24 3.88
CA ALA A 66 7.09 5.68 3.76
C ALA A 66 7.43 6.21 2.35
N ASP A 67 8.42 5.62 1.68
CA ASP A 67 8.75 5.99 0.29
C ASP A 67 7.69 5.47 -0.71
N VAL A 68 7.03 4.34 -0.41
CA VAL A 68 5.84 3.87 -1.15
C VAL A 68 4.66 4.80 -0.91
N ASP A 69 4.30 5.12 0.34
CA ASP A 69 3.18 6.04 0.65
C ASP A 69 3.39 7.40 -0.03
N ARG A 70 4.61 7.95 -0.02
CA ARG A 70 4.91 9.20 -0.74
C ARG A 70 4.65 9.09 -2.24
N SER A 71 5.03 7.98 -2.88
CA SER A 71 4.73 7.76 -4.30
C SER A 71 3.22 7.67 -4.54
N LEU A 72 2.49 6.92 -3.69
CA LEU A 72 1.04 6.76 -3.80
C LEU A 72 0.29 8.08 -3.58
N ALA A 73 0.77 8.93 -2.66
CA ALA A 73 0.23 10.27 -2.44
C ALA A 73 0.39 11.19 -3.66
N ASP A 74 1.42 10.95 -4.48
CA ASP A 74 1.63 11.61 -5.77
C ASP A 74 0.86 10.92 -6.92
N SER A 75 -0.05 9.98 -6.63
CA SER A 75 -0.74 9.13 -7.61
C SER A 75 0.22 8.38 -8.55
N ARG A 76 1.36 7.93 -8.02
CA ARG A 76 2.35 7.13 -8.74
C ARG A 76 2.56 5.80 -8.06
N PHE A 77 2.45 4.73 -8.85
CA PHE A 77 2.78 3.40 -8.37
C PHE A 77 4.20 3.03 -8.80
N ASP A 78 5.08 2.91 -7.82
CA ASP A 78 6.47 2.51 -8.03
C ASP A 78 6.65 1.06 -7.57
N ARG A 79 6.60 0.13 -8.53
CA ARG A 79 6.76 -1.30 -8.27
C ARG A 79 8.12 -1.63 -7.66
N GLY A 80 9.18 -0.90 -8.03
CA GLY A 80 10.52 -1.12 -7.50
C GLY A 80 10.58 -0.81 -6.00
N LYS A 81 10.01 0.31 -5.59
CA LYS A 81 9.91 0.68 -4.15
C LYS A 81 9.03 -0.29 -3.37
N LEU A 82 7.95 -0.77 -3.97
CA LEU A 82 7.09 -1.76 -3.31
C LEU A 82 7.83 -3.10 -3.12
N ASP A 83 8.60 -3.54 -4.12
CA ASP A 83 9.40 -4.77 -4.02
C ASP A 83 10.44 -4.67 -2.90
N GLU A 84 11.11 -3.51 -2.78
CA GLU A 84 12.05 -3.23 -1.68
C GLU A 84 11.35 -3.21 -0.31
N ALA A 85 10.17 -2.57 -0.22
CA ALA A 85 9.39 -2.56 1.01
C ALA A 85 8.94 -3.98 1.42
N ILE A 86 8.49 -4.80 0.46
CA ILE A 86 8.11 -6.20 0.70
C ILE A 86 9.31 -7.01 1.23
N GLU A 87 10.51 -6.81 0.68
CA GLU A 87 11.72 -7.48 1.15
C GLU A 87 12.04 -7.10 2.60
N HIS A 88 12.04 -5.80 2.93
CA HIS A 88 12.32 -5.34 4.28
C HIS A 88 11.26 -5.79 5.30
N VAL A 89 9.98 -5.81 4.94
CA VAL A 89 8.91 -6.35 5.81
C VAL A 89 9.08 -7.86 5.99
N ASP A 90 9.43 -8.62 4.95
CA ASP A 90 9.74 -10.05 5.07
C ASP A 90 10.91 -10.30 6.05
N HIS A 91 11.93 -9.44 6.04
CA HIS A 91 13.02 -9.49 7.02
C HIS A 91 12.55 -9.24 8.45
N VAL A 92 11.60 -8.31 8.65
CA VAL A 92 10.98 -8.09 9.96
C VAL A 92 10.23 -9.34 10.44
N THR A 93 9.50 -10.05 9.57
CA THR A 93 8.78 -11.28 9.97
C THR A 93 9.70 -12.38 10.51
N ARG A 94 11.01 -12.31 10.28
CA ARG A 94 12.03 -13.26 10.77
C ARG A 94 12.64 -12.82 12.10
N SER A 95 12.30 -11.63 12.58
CA SER A 95 12.79 -11.10 13.85
C SER A 95 12.32 -11.95 15.03
N ARG A 96 13.17 -12.04 16.07
CA ARG A 96 12.89 -12.80 17.29
C ARG A 96 12.08 -12.01 18.32
N ILE A 97 12.04 -10.69 18.20
CA ILE A 97 11.30 -9.81 19.12
C ILE A 97 9.79 -9.80 18.87
N LEU A 98 9.35 -10.27 17.70
CA LEU A 98 7.93 -10.47 17.39
C LEU A 98 7.37 -11.64 18.19
N ASP A 99 6.36 -11.35 19.01
CA ASP A 99 5.53 -12.42 19.56
C ASP A 99 4.71 -13.10 18.44
N PRO A 100 4.15 -14.30 18.67
CA PRO A 100 3.44 -15.02 17.62
C PRO A 100 2.30 -14.22 16.99
N ARG A 101 1.56 -13.44 17.79
CA ARG A 101 0.41 -12.68 17.30
C ARG A 101 0.85 -11.49 16.47
N GLU A 102 1.93 -10.82 16.85
CA GLU A 102 2.53 -9.75 16.04
C GLU A 102 3.09 -10.29 14.73
N ARG A 103 3.77 -11.45 14.78
CA ARG A 103 4.26 -12.10 13.56
C ARG A 103 3.13 -12.42 12.60
N ASP A 104 2.03 -12.95 13.09
CA ASP A 104 0.85 -13.25 12.25
C ASP A 104 0.30 -11.98 11.59
N ARG A 105 0.18 -10.87 12.33
CA ARG A 105 -0.27 -9.58 11.76
C ARG A 105 0.66 -9.07 10.67
N VAL A 106 1.97 -9.01 10.93
CA VAL A 106 2.96 -8.55 9.93
C VAL A 106 2.99 -9.49 8.72
N MET A 107 2.75 -10.79 8.92
CA MET A 107 2.62 -11.74 7.80
C MET A 107 1.36 -11.51 6.97
N ASP A 108 0.24 -11.12 7.58
CA ASP A 108 -0.98 -10.75 6.86
C ASP A 108 -0.79 -9.45 6.07
N ASP A 109 -0.13 -8.44 6.67
CA ASP A 109 0.27 -7.22 5.97
C ASP A 109 1.18 -7.51 4.77
N LEU A 110 2.18 -8.38 4.96
CA LEU A 110 3.08 -8.80 3.89
C LEU A 110 2.33 -9.47 2.73
N ARG A 111 1.29 -10.26 3.02
CA ARG A 111 0.43 -10.86 1.99
C ARG A 111 -0.36 -9.80 1.24
N ASP A 112 -0.91 -8.81 1.94
CA ASP A 112 -1.67 -7.73 1.31
C ASP A 112 -0.77 -6.82 0.45
N LEU A 113 0.47 -6.54 0.87
CA LEU A 113 1.45 -5.84 0.04
C LEU A 113 1.80 -6.63 -1.24
N ARG A 114 1.98 -7.95 -1.13
CA ARG A 114 2.22 -8.82 -2.29
C ARG A 114 1.02 -8.87 -3.23
N ARG A 115 -0.20 -8.92 -2.68
CA ARG A 115 -1.42 -8.83 -3.49
C ARG A 115 -1.50 -7.51 -4.23
N MET A 116 -1.26 -6.40 -3.53
CA MET A 116 -1.21 -5.06 -4.13
C MET A 116 -0.21 -4.99 -5.30
N ARG A 117 0.97 -5.60 -5.16
CA ARG A 117 1.98 -5.71 -6.22
C ARG A 117 1.49 -6.49 -7.46
N GLU A 118 0.65 -7.49 -7.27
CA GLU A 118 0.12 -8.34 -8.32
C GLU A 118 -1.06 -7.69 -9.06
N GLU A 119 -1.93 -7.00 -8.33
CA GLU A 119 -3.15 -6.37 -8.84
C GLU A 119 -2.89 -5.05 -9.57
N TRP A 120 -1.79 -4.37 -9.28
CA TRP A 120 -1.48 -3.08 -9.93
C TRP A 120 -0.97 -3.29 -11.36
N HIS A 121 -1.65 -2.68 -12.34
CA HIS A 121 -1.38 -2.79 -13.79
C HIS A 121 -1.11 -1.43 -14.44
#